data_AF-A0A948QDU8-F1
#
_entry.id   AF-A0A948QDU8-F1
#
_cell.length_a   1.000
_cell.length_b   1.000
_cell.length_c   1.000
_cell.angle_alpha   90.00
_cell.angle_beta   90.00
_cell.angle_gamma   90.00
#
_symmetry.space_group_name_H-M   'P 1'
#
loop_
_entity.id
_entity.type
_entity.pdbx_description
1 polymer ?
#
loop_
_entity_poly.entity_id
_entity_poly.type
_entity_poly.pdbx_seq_one_letter_code
_entity_poly.pdbx_strand_id
1 'polypeptide(L)'
;MKKLLQILVIAIIPLAALGFSGVAIYLDNIHFKESLQQTQRAMETEQKHYLELVMPHAQHEEIYDKLGRLDAAIERAKDSISYRAEQGKDATALQDALFEAHNLSSEADKAWRGNDYDKADALIDEAYVCLYEIPLAPVIPLPSPPPEIIIPAAPAPVPTPLVPIEWLLLGGVAVAAIIIGIIVWFIAFHERRDHL
;
A
#
# COMPACT_ATOMS: atom_id res chain seq x y z
N MET A 1 9.53 -80.26 -5.73
CA MET A 1 10.14 -79.18 -4.92
C MET A 1 10.60 -77.96 -5.74
N LYS A 2 11.26 -78.10 -6.90
CA LYS A 2 11.71 -76.94 -7.73
C LYS A 2 10.60 -75.95 -8.17
N LYS A 3 9.39 -76.43 -8.48
CA LYS A 3 8.28 -75.57 -8.92
C LYS A 3 7.71 -74.68 -7.80
N LEU A 4 7.80 -75.11 -6.55
CA LEU A 4 7.26 -74.38 -5.39
C LEU A 4 8.20 -73.22 -4.99
N LEU A 5 9.51 -73.41 -5.16
CA LEU A 5 10.52 -72.37 -4.97
C LEU A 5 10.43 -71.27 -6.06
N GLN A 6 10.15 -71.65 -7.32
CA GLN A 6 9.94 -70.67 -8.40
C GLN A 6 8.71 -69.79 -8.16
N ILE A 7 7.59 -70.36 -7.71
CA ILE A 7 6.39 -69.59 -7.40
C ILE A 7 6.63 -68.63 -6.23
N LEU A 8 7.37 -69.06 -5.21
CA LEU A 8 7.71 -68.22 -4.05
C LEU A 8 8.61 -67.04 -4.44
N VAL A 9 9.61 -67.26 -5.31
CA VAL A 9 10.49 -66.19 -5.81
C VAL A 9 9.73 -65.21 -6.73
N ILE A 10 8.85 -65.71 -7.59
CA ILE A 10 8.02 -64.88 -8.48
C ILE A 10 7.02 -64.03 -7.68
N ALA A 11 6.54 -64.51 -6.53
CA ALA A 11 5.61 -63.76 -5.68
C ALA A 11 6.30 -62.70 -4.80
N ILE A 12 7.52 -62.97 -4.31
CA ILE A 12 8.22 -62.08 -3.37
C ILE A 12 8.84 -60.86 -4.07
N ILE A 13 9.35 -61.03 -5.29
CA ILE A 13 9.98 -59.93 -6.06
C ILE A 13 9.02 -58.74 -6.32
N PRO A 14 7.77 -58.94 -6.81
CA PRO A 14 6.84 -57.83 -7.02
C PRO A 14 6.34 -57.21 -5.71
N LEU A 15 6.23 -57.98 -4.63
CA LEU A 15 5.87 -57.46 -3.29
C LEU A 15 6.99 -56.56 -2.72
N ALA A 16 8.25 -56.96 -2.88
CA ALA A 16 9.39 -56.12 -2.52
C ALA A 16 9.43 -54.85 -3.38
N ALA A 17 9.21 -54.96 -4.69
CA ALA A 17 9.19 -53.80 -5.60
C ALA A 17 8.08 -52.79 -5.26
N LEU A 18 6.88 -53.26 -4.89
CA LEU A 18 5.79 -52.41 -4.41
C LEU A 18 6.13 -51.71 -3.09
N GLY A 19 6.79 -52.41 -2.16
CA GLY A 19 7.25 -51.84 -0.91
C GLY A 19 8.28 -50.72 -1.10
N PHE A 20 9.27 -50.91 -1.99
CA PHE A 20 10.27 -49.87 -2.30
C PHE A 20 9.67 -48.66 -3.03
N SER A 21 8.70 -48.87 -3.93
CA SER A 21 7.99 -47.78 -4.61
C SER A 21 7.18 -46.91 -3.63
N GLY A 22 6.49 -47.52 -2.66
CA GLY A 22 5.75 -46.78 -1.64
C GLY A 22 6.64 -45.94 -0.72
N VAL A 23 7.83 -46.44 -0.37
CA VAL A 23 8.81 -45.70 0.46
C VAL A 23 9.38 -44.50 -0.30
N ALA A 24 9.67 -44.62 -1.60
CA ALA A 24 10.16 -43.50 -2.40
C ALA A 24 9.10 -42.38 -2.52
N ILE A 25 7.83 -42.73 -2.76
CA ILE A 25 6.73 -41.76 -2.82
C ILE A 25 6.50 -41.09 -1.46
N TYR A 26 6.65 -41.84 -0.36
CA TYR A 26 6.52 -41.29 0.99
C TYR A 26 7.65 -40.31 1.35
N LEU A 27 8.90 -40.64 1.01
CA LEU A 27 10.06 -39.77 1.22
C LEU A 27 9.98 -38.50 0.37
N ASP A 28 9.53 -38.61 -0.89
CA ASP A 28 9.34 -37.47 -1.79
C ASP A 28 8.23 -36.52 -1.27
N ASN A 29 7.16 -37.07 -0.70
CA ASN A 29 6.09 -36.29 -0.08
C ASN A 29 6.53 -35.59 1.22
N ILE A 30 7.46 -36.18 1.99
CA ILE A 30 8.04 -35.51 3.17
C ILE A 30 8.92 -34.34 2.73
N HIS A 31 9.83 -34.55 1.78
CA HIS A 31 10.69 -33.46 1.29
C HIS A 31 9.90 -32.35 0.60
N PHE A 32 8.81 -32.69 -0.09
CA PHE A 32 7.88 -31.70 -0.65
C PHE A 32 7.13 -30.91 0.43
N LYS A 33 6.73 -31.55 1.54
CA LYS A 33 6.12 -30.84 2.68
C LYS A 33 7.12 -29.95 3.41
N GLU A 34 8.35 -30.42 3.58
CA GLU A 34 9.43 -29.64 4.20
C GLU A 34 9.79 -28.42 3.35
N SER A 35 9.85 -28.57 2.02
CA SER A 35 10.11 -27.44 1.12
C SER A 35 8.98 -26.42 1.16
N LEU A 36 7.71 -26.85 1.14
CA LEU A 36 6.56 -25.94 1.30
C LEU A 36 6.58 -25.19 2.64
N GLN A 37 6.91 -25.87 3.74
CA GLN A 37 7.03 -25.22 5.05
C GLN A 37 8.19 -24.23 5.10
N GLN A 38 9.33 -24.55 4.46
CA GLN A 38 10.45 -23.61 4.35
C GLN A 38 10.09 -22.39 3.49
N THR A 39 9.40 -22.58 2.37
CA THR A 39 8.92 -21.48 1.54
C THR A 39 7.88 -20.62 2.28
N GLN A 40 6.98 -21.23 3.06
CA GLN A 40 6.04 -20.48 3.91
C GLN A 40 6.76 -19.66 4.97
N ARG A 41 7.74 -20.25 5.67
CA ARG A 41 8.54 -19.51 6.66
C ARG A 41 9.35 -18.39 6.02
N ALA A 42 9.90 -18.61 4.83
CA ALA A 42 10.62 -17.58 4.09
C ALA A 42 9.68 -16.41 3.71
N MET A 43 8.48 -16.73 3.18
CA MET A 43 7.47 -15.71 2.86
C MET A 43 6.99 -14.95 4.11
N GLU A 44 6.74 -15.63 5.24
CA GLU A 44 6.37 -14.99 6.50
C GLU A 44 7.50 -14.10 7.05
N THR A 45 8.75 -14.53 6.89
CA THR A 45 9.92 -13.78 7.35
C THR A 45 10.15 -12.54 6.48
N GLU A 46 10.03 -12.66 5.16
CA GLU A 46 10.07 -11.51 4.25
C GLU A 46 8.90 -10.57 4.50
N GLN A 47 7.69 -11.08 4.68
CA GLN A 47 6.52 -10.25 4.95
C GLN A 47 6.66 -9.48 6.27
N LYS A 48 7.19 -10.12 7.32
CA LYS A 48 7.53 -9.44 8.59
C LYS A 48 8.61 -8.38 8.38
N HIS A 49 9.64 -8.67 7.61
CA HIS A 49 10.71 -7.72 7.31
C HIS A 49 10.18 -6.51 6.50
N TYR A 50 9.28 -6.72 5.54
CA TYR A 50 8.60 -5.63 4.83
C TYR A 50 7.70 -4.81 5.77
N LEU A 51 6.97 -5.48 6.68
CA LEU A 51 6.13 -4.80 7.65
C LEU A 51 6.97 -3.93 8.60
N GLU A 52 8.08 -4.45 9.11
CA GLU A 52 9.02 -3.73 9.98
C GLU A 52 9.68 -2.53 9.27
N LEU A 53 9.92 -2.62 7.96
CA LEU A 53 10.47 -1.48 7.19
C LEU A 53 9.44 -0.37 6.95
N VAL A 54 8.17 -0.74 6.72
CA VAL A 54 7.11 0.19 6.30
C VAL A 54 6.35 0.79 7.49
N MET A 55 6.20 0.07 8.61
CA MET A 55 5.51 0.59 9.80
C MET A 55 6.04 1.94 10.31
N PRO A 56 7.38 2.19 10.38
CA PRO A 56 7.91 3.49 10.79
C PRO A 56 7.51 4.62 9.85
N HIS A 57 7.42 4.33 8.54
CA HIS A 57 7.05 5.33 7.54
C HIS A 57 5.55 5.65 7.62
N ALA A 58 4.71 4.63 7.84
CA ALA A 58 3.27 4.80 8.02
C ALA A 58 2.94 5.60 9.29
N GLN A 59 3.59 5.29 10.42
CA GLN A 59 3.42 6.05 11.67
C GLN A 59 3.93 7.49 11.53
N HIS A 60 5.05 7.69 10.86
CA HIS A 60 5.59 9.02 10.61
C HIS A 60 4.63 9.92 9.81
N GLU A 61 4.02 9.39 8.74
CA GLU A 61 3.01 10.13 7.95
C GLU A 61 1.72 10.36 8.73
N GLU A 62 1.22 9.37 9.47
CA GLU A 62 -0.01 9.51 10.26
C GLU A 62 0.11 10.60 11.33
N ILE A 63 1.20 10.61 12.09
CA ILE A 63 1.43 11.63 13.12
C ILE A 63 1.62 13.02 12.50
N TYR A 64 2.29 13.10 11.33
CA TYR A 64 2.42 14.37 10.61
C TYR A 64 1.06 14.94 10.18
N ASP A 65 0.18 14.09 9.65
CA ASP A 65 -1.18 14.47 9.29
C ASP A 65 -1.99 14.93 10.51
N LYS A 66 -1.84 14.26 11.67
CA LYS A 66 -2.48 14.65 12.92
C LYS A 66 -1.99 16.02 13.41
N LEU A 67 -0.68 16.30 13.35
CA LEU A 67 -0.11 17.61 13.67
C LEU A 67 -0.71 18.72 12.79
N GLY A 68 -0.82 18.50 11.48
CA GLY A 68 -1.43 19.47 10.57
C GLY A 68 -2.90 19.75 10.89
N ARG A 69 -3.66 18.74 11.35
CA ARG A 69 -5.05 18.93 11.81
C ARG A 69 -5.13 19.65 13.16
N LEU A 70 -4.17 19.42 14.05
CA LEU A 70 -4.07 20.10 15.34
C LEU A 70 -3.80 21.59 15.14
N ASP A 71 -2.86 21.95 14.28
CA ASP A 71 -2.56 23.35 13.95
C ASP A 71 -3.80 24.09 13.40
N ALA A 72 -4.56 23.42 12.52
CA ALA A 72 -5.81 23.97 12.02
C ALA A 72 -6.87 24.15 13.13
N ALA A 73 -6.89 23.28 14.14
CA ALA A 73 -7.79 23.40 15.28
C ALA A 73 -7.37 24.55 16.22
N ILE A 74 -6.08 24.73 16.46
CA ILE A 74 -5.52 25.85 17.24
C ILE A 74 -5.88 27.19 16.60
N GLU A 75 -5.72 27.34 15.28
CA GLU A 75 -6.10 28.58 14.59
C GLU A 75 -7.60 28.87 14.69
N ARG A 76 -8.47 27.86 14.55
CA ARG A 76 -9.92 28.06 14.78
C ARG A 76 -10.25 28.46 16.22
N ALA A 77 -9.55 27.88 17.19
CA ALA A 77 -9.74 28.20 18.60
C ALA A 77 -9.31 29.65 18.90
N LYS A 78 -8.19 30.09 18.32
CA LYS A 78 -7.72 31.48 18.36
C LYS A 78 -8.70 32.46 17.73
N ASP A 79 -9.28 32.14 16.58
CA ASP A 79 -10.34 32.95 15.95
C ASP A 79 -11.57 33.06 16.87
N SER A 80 -11.97 31.96 17.51
CA SER A 80 -13.10 31.96 18.45
C SER A 80 -12.88 32.81 19.69
N ILE A 81 -11.68 32.72 20.26
CA ILE A 81 -11.28 33.55 21.40
C ILE A 81 -11.27 35.03 21.02
N SER A 82 -10.75 35.36 19.83
CA SER A 82 -10.73 36.73 19.30
C SER A 82 -12.15 37.28 19.15
N TYR A 83 -13.06 36.50 18.55
CA TYR A 83 -14.47 36.85 18.40
C TYR A 83 -15.17 37.09 19.76
N ARG A 84 -14.86 36.28 20.78
CA ARG A 84 -15.40 36.49 22.14
C ARG A 84 -14.87 37.75 22.79
N ALA A 85 -13.59 38.05 22.61
CA ALA A 85 -12.99 39.28 23.11
C ALA A 85 -13.65 40.52 22.47
N GLU A 86 -13.95 40.48 21.16
CA GLU A 86 -14.71 41.54 20.48
C GLU A 86 -16.13 41.72 21.02
N GLN A 87 -16.76 40.65 21.52
CA GLN A 87 -18.05 40.72 22.21
C GLN A 87 -17.96 41.24 23.65
N GLY A 88 -16.76 41.59 24.13
CA GLY A 88 -16.54 42.02 25.52
C GLY A 88 -16.73 40.89 26.54
N LYS A 89 -16.65 39.63 26.11
CA LYS A 89 -16.69 38.47 27.00
C LYS A 89 -15.29 38.18 27.52
N ASP A 90 -15.20 37.81 28.79
CA ASP A 90 -13.97 37.30 29.36
C ASP A 90 -13.54 36.02 28.65
N ALA A 91 -12.26 35.99 28.25
CA ALA A 91 -11.65 34.92 27.49
C ALA A 91 -10.27 34.52 28.05
N THR A 92 -9.87 35.02 29.23
CA THR A 92 -8.54 34.74 29.79
C THR A 92 -8.31 33.25 30.01
N ALA A 93 -9.26 32.53 30.61
CA ALA A 93 -9.16 31.08 30.80
C ALA A 93 -9.06 30.31 29.47
N LEU A 94 -9.70 30.80 28.40
CA LEU A 94 -9.62 30.20 27.07
C LEU A 94 -8.28 30.51 26.40
N GLN A 95 -7.70 31.68 26.65
CA GLN A 95 -6.35 32.04 26.19
C GLN A 95 -5.28 31.17 26.86
N ASP A 96 -5.43 30.88 28.15
CA ASP A 96 -4.53 29.98 28.88
C ASP A 96 -4.59 28.56 28.29
N ALA A 97 -5.80 28.03 28.05
CA ALA A 97 -6.00 26.73 27.39
C ALA A 97 -5.44 26.69 25.97
N LEU A 98 -5.59 27.77 25.19
CA LEU A 98 -5.01 27.89 23.85
C LEU A 98 -3.47 27.90 23.90
N PHE A 99 -2.90 28.60 24.87
CA PHE A 99 -1.46 28.65 25.07
C PHE A 99 -0.89 27.28 25.44
N GLU A 100 -1.59 26.54 26.32
CA GLU A 100 -1.23 25.17 26.69
C GLU A 100 -1.30 24.23 25.47
N ALA A 101 -2.39 24.26 24.70
CA ALA A 101 -2.53 23.47 23.48
C ALA A 101 -1.41 23.77 22.46
N HIS A 102 -1.01 25.05 22.32
CA HIS A 102 0.08 25.45 21.43
C HIS A 102 1.44 24.94 21.91
N ASN A 103 1.70 24.93 23.23
CA ASN A 103 2.92 24.36 23.79
C ASN A 103 2.97 22.84 23.57
N LEU A 104 1.87 22.14 23.81
CA LEU A 104 1.75 20.70 23.55
C LEU A 104 1.97 20.36 22.08
N SER A 105 1.38 21.13 21.15
CA SER A 105 1.66 20.99 19.70
C SER A 105 3.15 21.16 19.37
N SER A 106 3.82 22.16 19.97
CA SER A 106 5.26 22.36 19.78
C SER A 106 6.11 21.22 20.34
N GLU A 107 5.73 20.63 21.47
CA GLU A 107 6.40 19.45 22.03
C GLU A 107 6.14 18.20 21.20
N ALA A 108 4.93 18.04 20.64
CA ALA A 108 4.59 16.95 19.74
C ALA A 108 5.40 17.00 18.44
N ASP A 109 5.57 18.18 17.81
CA ASP A 109 6.45 18.34 16.64
C ASP A 109 7.91 17.96 16.96
N LYS A 110 8.41 18.34 18.14
CA LYS A 110 9.76 17.95 18.58
C LYS A 110 9.88 16.44 18.77
N ALA A 111 8.88 15.79 19.38
CA ALA A 111 8.85 14.34 19.57
C ALA A 111 8.80 13.60 18.23
N TRP A 112 7.94 14.06 17.30
CA TRP A 112 7.82 13.51 15.95
C TRP A 112 9.14 13.62 15.16
N ARG A 113 9.80 14.78 15.16
CA ARG A 113 11.14 14.95 14.56
C ARG A 113 12.23 14.10 15.21
N GLY A 114 12.03 13.75 16.49
CA GLY A 114 12.90 12.85 17.25
C GLY A 114 12.63 11.36 16.99
N ASN A 115 11.67 11.01 16.12
CA ASN A 115 11.15 9.66 15.90
C ASN A 115 10.50 9.02 17.14
N ASP A 116 10.06 9.82 18.11
CA ASP A 116 9.30 9.36 19.28
C ASP A 116 7.80 9.53 18.99
N TYR A 117 7.27 8.65 18.14
CA TYR A 117 5.92 8.76 17.61
C TYR A 117 4.84 8.49 18.66
N ASP A 118 5.08 7.58 19.60
CA ASP A 118 4.15 7.29 20.70
C ASP A 118 3.97 8.52 21.60
N LYS A 119 5.07 9.22 21.91
CA LYS A 119 5.03 10.46 22.68
C LYS A 119 4.37 11.59 21.90
N ALA A 120 4.66 11.71 20.60
CA ALA A 120 4.04 12.71 19.75
C ALA A 120 2.50 12.53 19.71
N ASP A 121 2.03 11.29 19.57
CA ASP A 121 0.60 10.97 19.54
C ASP A 121 -0.10 11.34 20.86
N ALA A 122 0.52 10.97 22.00
CA ALA A 122 -0.02 11.31 23.32
C ALA A 122 -0.12 12.83 23.55
N LEU A 123 0.90 13.58 23.14
CA LEU A 123 0.90 15.05 23.24
C LEU A 123 -0.15 15.70 22.33
N ILE A 124 -0.41 15.13 21.15
CA ILE A 124 -1.47 15.60 20.25
C ILE A 124 -2.84 15.38 20.89
N ASP A 125 -3.07 14.20 21.47
CA ASP A 125 -4.32 13.88 22.16
C ASP A 125 -4.55 14.83 23.36
N GLU A 126 -3.51 15.09 24.16
CA GLU A 126 -3.56 16.06 25.26
C GLU A 126 -3.87 17.48 24.75
N ALA A 127 -3.25 17.91 23.65
CA ALA A 127 -3.54 19.22 23.06
C ALA A 127 -5.01 19.35 22.63
N TYR A 128 -5.59 18.28 22.09
CA TYR A 128 -7.02 18.26 21.74
C TYR A 128 -7.94 18.36 22.96
N VAL A 129 -7.54 17.82 24.11
CA VAL A 129 -8.30 17.98 25.36
C VAL A 129 -8.38 19.45 25.77
N CYS A 130 -7.26 20.17 25.73
CA CYS A 130 -7.23 21.62 26.01
C CYS A 130 -8.13 22.41 25.03
N LEU A 131 -8.16 22.04 23.76
CA LEU A 131 -8.97 22.70 22.74
C LEU A 131 -10.48 22.40 22.86
N TYR A 132 -10.86 21.25 23.45
CA TYR A 132 -12.26 20.87 23.62
C TYR A 132 -13.05 21.86 24.48
N GLU A 133 -12.35 22.53 25.40
CA GLU A 133 -12.93 23.55 26.28
C GLU A 133 -13.28 24.85 25.56
N ILE A 134 -12.74 25.06 24.35
CA ILE A 134 -12.90 26.29 23.59
C ILE A 134 -14.14 26.15 22.68
N PRO A 135 -15.25 26.86 22.98
CA PRO A 135 -16.43 26.82 22.14
C PRO A 135 -16.10 27.41 20.78
N LEU A 136 -16.43 26.71 19.71
CA LEU A 136 -16.17 27.16 18.34
C LEU A 136 -16.95 28.44 18.03
N ALA A 137 -16.31 29.37 17.31
CA ALA A 137 -17.01 30.54 16.78
C ALA A 137 -18.17 30.07 15.89
N PRO A 138 -19.32 30.75 15.93
CA PRO A 138 -20.34 30.53 14.92
C PRO A 138 -19.69 30.76 13.55
N VAL A 139 -19.85 29.80 12.63
CA VAL A 139 -19.47 29.99 11.22
C VAL A 139 -20.36 31.11 10.70
N ILE A 140 -19.85 32.34 10.69
CA ILE A 140 -20.56 33.46 10.09
C ILE A 140 -20.59 33.13 8.59
N PRO A 141 -21.77 32.95 7.96
CA PRO A 141 -21.83 32.78 6.52
C PRO A 141 -21.14 33.99 5.91
N LEU A 142 -20.15 33.75 5.03
CA LEU A 142 -19.49 34.84 4.32
C LEU A 142 -20.56 35.78 3.75
N PRO A 143 -20.37 37.11 3.82
CA PRO A 143 -21.24 38.03 3.09
C PRO A 143 -21.29 37.54 1.65
N SER A 144 -22.52 37.36 1.14
CA SER A 144 -22.79 36.92 -0.23
C SER A 144 -21.80 37.60 -1.18
N PRO A 145 -21.12 36.86 -2.08
CA PRO A 145 -20.18 37.49 -2.98
C PRO A 145 -20.86 38.66 -3.70
N PRO A 146 -20.16 39.79 -3.90
CA PRO A 146 -20.70 40.89 -4.69
C PRO A 146 -21.17 40.34 -6.04
N PRO A 147 -22.28 40.87 -6.61
CA PRO A 147 -22.88 40.32 -7.83
C PRO A 147 -21.80 40.12 -8.88
N GLU A 148 -21.66 38.86 -9.28
CA GLU A 148 -20.64 38.37 -10.20
C GLU A 148 -20.67 39.24 -11.46
N ILE A 149 -19.60 40.00 -11.70
CA ILE A 149 -19.38 40.62 -13.00
C ILE A 149 -19.24 39.44 -13.96
N ILE A 150 -20.24 39.24 -14.80
CA ILE A 150 -20.25 38.19 -15.82
C ILE A 150 -19.12 38.52 -16.80
N ILE A 151 -17.93 37.97 -16.54
CA ILE A 151 -16.85 37.93 -17.51
C ILE A 151 -17.27 36.85 -18.51
N PRO A 152 -17.42 37.16 -19.81
CA PRO A 152 -17.80 36.14 -20.80
C PRO A 152 -16.79 35.00 -20.76
N ALA A 153 -17.31 33.78 -20.60
CA ALA A 153 -16.52 32.56 -20.53
C ALA A 153 -15.56 32.48 -21.73
N ALA A 154 -14.29 32.19 -21.45
CA ALA A 154 -13.32 31.84 -22.47
C ALA A 154 -13.87 30.67 -23.32
N PRO A 155 -13.68 30.67 -24.65
CA PRO A 155 -14.18 29.62 -25.52
C PRO A 155 -13.64 28.27 -25.07
N ALA A 156 -14.54 27.27 -24.99
CA ALA A 156 -14.21 25.92 -24.57
C ALA A 156 -13.05 25.33 -25.40
N PRO A 157 -12.15 24.54 -24.80
CA PRO A 157 -11.11 23.86 -25.54
C PRO A 157 -11.73 22.94 -26.59
N VAL A 158 -11.26 23.07 -27.83
CA VAL A 158 -11.66 22.22 -28.96
C VAL A 158 -11.30 20.77 -28.60
N PRO A 159 -12.25 19.81 -28.69
CA PRO A 159 -11.96 18.41 -28.41
C PRO A 159 -10.96 17.88 -29.44
N THR A 160 -9.84 17.34 -28.95
CA THR A 160 -8.89 16.59 -29.78
C THR A 160 -9.54 15.29 -30.26
N PRO A 161 -9.40 14.92 -31.54
CA PRO A 161 -9.95 13.67 -32.05
C PRO A 161 -9.24 12.48 -31.40
N LEU A 162 -10.03 11.61 -30.76
CA LEU A 162 -9.59 10.30 -30.28
C LEU A 162 -9.16 9.44 -31.47
N VAL A 163 -7.90 8.98 -31.46
CA VAL A 163 -7.40 8.01 -32.42
C VAL A 163 -8.18 6.70 -32.22
N PRO A 164 -8.77 6.10 -33.26
CA PRO A 164 -9.53 4.86 -33.11
C PRO A 164 -8.59 3.73 -32.69
N ILE A 165 -8.92 3.05 -31.58
CA ILE A 165 -8.18 1.91 -31.02
C ILE A 165 -7.96 0.78 -32.03
N GLU A 166 -8.79 0.71 -33.08
CA GLU A 166 -8.69 -0.26 -34.17
C GLU A 166 -7.35 -0.19 -34.94
N TRP A 167 -6.70 0.97 -34.98
CA TRP A 167 -5.39 1.14 -35.63
C TRP A 167 -4.22 0.57 -34.81
N LEU A 168 -4.38 0.42 -33.49
CA LEU A 168 -3.36 -0.17 -32.61
C LEU A 168 -3.35 -1.71 -32.68
N LEU A 169 -4.50 -2.34 -32.92
CA LEU A 169 -4.62 -3.80 -32.97
C LEU A 169 -4.10 -4.39 -34.29
N LEU A 170 -4.28 -3.69 -35.42
CA LEU A 170 -3.78 -4.13 -36.73
C LEU A 170 -2.24 -4.10 -36.82
N GLY A 171 -1.59 -3.15 -36.14
CA GLY A 171 -0.12 -3.07 -36.09
C GLY A 171 0.52 -4.25 -35.36
N GLY A 172 -0.09 -4.72 -34.27
CA GLY A 172 0.45 -5.84 -33.47
C GLY A 172 0.41 -7.18 -34.20
N VAL A 173 -0.66 -7.45 -34.95
CA VAL A 173 -0.82 -8.72 -35.69
C VAL A 173 0.16 -8.83 -36.86
N ALA A 174 0.44 -7.72 -37.55
CA ALA A 174 1.42 -7.69 -38.64
C ALA A 174 2.86 -7.96 -38.14
N VAL A 175 3.23 -7.42 -36.98
CA VAL A 175 4.56 -7.65 -36.38
C VAL A 175 4.73 -9.10 -35.92
N ALA A 176 3.68 -9.70 -35.32
CA ALA A 176 3.72 -11.09 -34.89
C ALA A 176 3.90 -12.07 -36.08
N ALA A 177 3.24 -11.83 -37.21
CA ALA A 177 3.37 -12.66 -38.40
C ALA A 177 4.79 -12.60 -39.01
N ILE A 178 5.43 -11.44 -38.99
CA ILE A 178 6.82 -11.27 -39.48
C ILE A 178 7.81 -12.03 -38.58
N ILE A 179 7.64 -11.96 -37.26
CA ILE A 179 8.51 -12.68 -36.31
C ILE A 179 8.39 -14.20 -36.49
N ILE A 180 7.17 -14.71 -36.62
CA ILE A 180 6.95 -16.15 -36.84
C ILE A 180 7.58 -16.60 -38.17
N GLY A 181 7.44 -15.80 -39.24
CA GLY A 181 8.06 -16.09 -40.54
C GLY A 181 9.59 -16.17 -40.47
N ILE A 182 10.23 -15.27 -39.71
CA ILE A 182 11.69 -15.27 -39.50
C ILE A 182 12.14 -16.52 -38.73
N ILE A 183 11.40 -16.92 -37.70
CA ILE A 183 11.71 -18.11 -36.89
C ILE A 183 11.60 -19.39 -37.73
N VAL A 184 10.53 -19.54 -38.51
CA VAL A 184 10.33 -20.70 -39.39
C VAL A 184 11.41 -20.77 -40.47
N TRP A 185 11.77 -19.62 -41.06
CA TRP A 185 12.87 -19.56 -42.02
C TRP A 185 14.21 -19.95 -41.38
N PHE A 186 14.49 -19.50 -40.16
CA PHE A 186 15.73 -19.82 -39.46
C PHE A 186 15.85 -21.32 -39.12
N ILE A 187 14.75 -21.95 -38.68
CA ILE A 187 14.71 -23.41 -38.41
C ILE A 187 14.94 -24.19 -39.71
N ALA A 188 14.21 -23.86 -40.78
CA ALA A 188 14.36 -24.54 -42.06
C ALA A 188 15.74 -24.33 -42.70
N PHE A 189 16.36 -23.16 -42.49
CA PHE A 189 17.70 -22.87 -42.98
C PHE A 189 18.78 -23.65 -42.21
N HIS A 190 18.59 -23.87 -40.89
CA HIS A 190 19.52 -24.64 -40.08
C HIS A 190 19.46 -26.14 -40.39
N GLU A 191 18.25 -26.67 -40.56
CA GLU A 191 18.01 -28.09 -40.88
C GLU A 191 18.56 -28.46 -42.27
N ARG A 192 18.56 -27.52 -43.22
CA ARG A 192 19.17 -27.71 -44.55
C ARG A 192 20.69 -27.71 -44.53
N ARG A 193 21.32 -27.16 -43.49
CA ARG A 193 22.78 -27.13 -43.31
C ARG A 193 23.33 -28.44 -42.77
N ASP A 194 22.52 -29.22 -42.08
CA ASP A 194 22.91 -30.51 -41.50
C ASP A 194 22.85 -31.67 -42.54
N HIS A 195 22.37 -31.38 -43.76
CA HIS A 195 22.25 -32.33 -44.87
C HIS A 195 23.15 -32.00 -46.08
N LEU A 196 24.10 -31.08 -45.94
CA LEU A 196 25.18 -30.80 -46.90
C LEU A 196 26.54 -31.05 -46.24
#